data_AF-A0A1G5K5T4-F1
#
_entry.id   AF-A0A1G5K5T4-F1
#
_cell.length_a   1.000
_cell.length_b   1.000
_cell.length_c   1.000
_cell.angle_alpha   90.00
_cell.angle_beta   90.00
_cell.angle_gamma   90.00
#
_symmetry.space_group_name_H-M   'P 1'
#
loop_
_entity.id
_entity.type
_entity.pdbx_description
1 polymer ?
#
loop_
_entity_poly.entity_id
_entity_poly.type
_entity_poly.pdbx_seq_one_letter_code
_entity_poly.pdbx_strand_id
1 'polypeptide(L)'
;MAIKARLISQQMKEQSMTNPFETTPAAIFLRRQTELLAHKKTQRQIAHEAGFASGNLISMFKSGASKIPLDRVPALARSLETAPAFLMRLDLEQAVGKTASVAMLEVFGTPTTLNERA
;
A
#
# COMPACT_ATOMS: atom_id res chain seq x y z
N MET A 1 3.24 -1.19 -42.01
CA MET A 1 4.13 -1.37 -40.82
C MET A 1 3.74 -0.46 -39.65
N ALA A 2 3.34 0.81 -39.88
CA ALA A 2 2.96 1.76 -38.83
C ALA A 2 1.71 1.36 -37.99
N ILE A 3 0.71 0.70 -38.58
CA ILE A 3 -0.51 0.27 -37.86
C ILE A 3 -0.19 -0.82 -36.82
N LYS A 4 0.68 -1.79 -37.17
CA LYS A 4 1.07 -2.87 -36.26
C LYS A 4 1.92 -2.36 -35.10
N ALA A 5 2.79 -1.38 -35.34
CA ALA A 5 3.56 -0.70 -34.30
C ALA A 5 2.66 0.12 -33.35
N ARG A 6 1.62 0.79 -33.87
CA ARG A 6 0.63 1.51 -33.06
C ARG A 6 -0.24 0.56 -32.24
N LEU A 7 -0.63 -0.59 -32.79
CA LEU A 7 -1.38 -1.63 -32.09
C LEU A 7 -0.54 -2.26 -30.96
N ILE A 8 0.73 -2.57 -31.22
CA ILE A 8 1.67 -3.07 -30.20
C ILE A 8 1.91 -2.00 -29.12
N SER A 9 2.07 -0.73 -29.48
CA SER A 9 2.27 0.36 -28.52
C SER A 9 1.00 0.66 -27.69
N GLN A 10 -0.20 0.48 -28.27
CA GLN A 10 -1.47 0.54 -27.55
C GLN A 10 -1.66 -0.68 -26.62
N GLN A 11 -1.35 -1.89 -27.10
CA GLN A 11 -1.37 -3.11 -26.28
C GLN A 11 -0.34 -3.05 -25.14
N MET A 12 0.84 -2.45 -25.35
CA MET A 12 1.83 -2.21 -24.30
C MET A 12 1.37 -1.15 -23.28
N LYS A 13 0.61 -0.13 -23.70
CA LYS A 13 -0.03 0.84 -22.79
C LYS A 13 -1.22 0.27 -22.01
N GLU A 14 -1.97 -0.67 -22.60
CA GLU A 14 -3.04 -1.38 -21.89
C GLU A 14 -2.48 -2.45 -20.95
N GLN A 15 -1.40 -3.13 -21.34
CA GLN A 15 -0.63 -4.03 -20.46
C GLN A 15 0.10 -3.28 -19.34
N SER A 16 0.32 -1.97 -19.46
CA SER A 16 0.85 -1.14 -18.37
C SER A 16 -0.19 -0.72 -17.33
N MET A 17 -1.45 -1.14 -17.42
CA MET A 17 -2.38 -1.07 -16.27
C MET A 17 -2.25 -2.31 -15.38
N THR A 18 -1.00 -2.68 -15.07
CA THR A 18 -0.77 -3.72 -14.07
C THR A 18 -1.02 -3.08 -12.71
N ASN A 19 -2.10 -3.51 -12.03
CA ASN A 19 -2.47 -3.17 -10.66
C ASN A 19 -2.69 -1.66 -10.32
N PRO A 20 -3.93 -1.25 -10.00
CA PRO A 20 -4.31 0.18 -9.87
C PRO A 20 -3.58 0.95 -8.76
N PHE A 21 -3.03 0.26 -7.76
CA PHE A 21 -2.33 0.88 -6.64
C PHE A 21 -0.81 0.66 -6.68
N GLU A 22 -0.25 0.13 -7.77
CA GLU A 22 1.15 -0.32 -7.82
C GLU A 22 2.15 0.79 -7.45
N THR A 23 1.91 2.00 -7.94
CA THR A 23 2.80 3.16 -7.78
C THR A 23 2.50 4.00 -6.54
N THR A 24 1.53 3.60 -5.73
CA THR A 24 1.12 4.37 -4.56
C THR A 24 2.18 4.27 -3.44
N PRO A 25 2.33 5.31 -2.60
CA PRO A 25 3.28 5.28 -1.49
C PRO A 25 3.09 4.09 -0.55
N ALA A 26 1.85 3.68 -0.29
CA ALA A 26 1.54 2.51 0.54
C ALA A 26 2.04 1.19 -0.07
N ALA A 27 1.82 0.94 -1.38
CA ALA A 27 2.31 -0.28 -2.02
C ALA A 27 3.85 -0.35 -2.04
N ILE A 28 4.50 0.78 -2.33
CA ILE A 28 5.97 0.91 -2.30
C ILE A 28 6.51 0.65 -0.88
N PHE A 29 5.90 1.26 0.13
CA PHE A 29 6.27 1.06 1.52
C PHE A 29 6.14 -0.40 1.94
N LEU A 30 5.00 -1.04 1.65
CA LEU A 30 4.76 -2.45 2.01
C LEU A 30 5.80 -3.39 1.37
N ARG A 31 6.17 -3.13 0.11
CA ARG A 31 7.20 -3.90 -0.58
C ARG A 31 8.52 -3.87 0.19
N ARG A 32 9.02 -2.67 0.46
CA ARG A 32 10.25 -2.44 1.23
C ARG A 32 10.16 -3.03 2.64
N GLN A 33 9.07 -2.74 3.38
CA GLN A 33 8.96 -3.14 4.77
C GLN A 33 8.87 -4.66 4.94
N THR A 34 8.17 -5.35 4.04
CA THR A 34 8.11 -6.81 4.07
C THR A 34 9.44 -7.48 3.71
N GLU A 35 10.26 -6.85 2.86
CA GLU A 35 11.62 -7.31 2.56
C GLU A 35 12.55 -7.13 3.78
N LEU A 36 12.47 -5.98 4.45
CA LEU A 36 13.24 -5.73 5.67
C LEU A 36 12.91 -6.74 6.78
N LEU A 37 11.65 -7.13 6.91
CA LEU A 37 11.19 -8.10 7.91
C LEU A 37 11.37 -9.57 7.49
N ALA A 38 11.80 -9.86 6.27
CA ALA A 38 11.82 -11.21 5.72
C ALA A 38 12.70 -12.20 6.52
N HIS A 39 13.72 -11.69 7.22
CA HIS A 39 14.59 -12.48 8.10
C HIS A 39 13.89 -12.91 9.42
N LYS A 40 12.78 -12.26 9.79
CA LYS A 40 12.07 -12.46 11.06
C LYS A 40 10.69 -13.07 10.85
N LYS A 41 9.97 -12.67 9.80
CA LYS A 41 8.55 -13.02 9.58
C LYS A 41 8.25 -13.20 8.10
N THR A 42 7.43 -14.19 7.80
CA THR A 42 6.88 -14.43 6.45
C THR A 42 5.67 -13.53 6.17
N GLN A 43 5.37 -13.31 4.89
CA GLN A 43 4.16 -12.57 4.47
C GLN A 43 2.88 -13.20 5.03
N ARG A 44 2.81 -14.54 5.12
CA ARG A 44 1.66 -15.25 5.69
C ARG A 44 1.50 -14.98 7.19
N GLN A 45 2.59 -14.90 7.94
CA GLN A 45 2.56 -14.55 9.36
C GLN A 45 2.10 -13.10 9.56
N ILE A 46 2.63 -12.16 8.76
CA ILE A 46 2.18 -10.75 8.75
C ILE A 46 0.67 -10.68 8.48
N ALA A 47 0.19 -11.40 7.47
CA ALA A 47 -1.24 -11.43 7.13
C ALA A 47 -2.11 -11.91 8.30
N HIS A 48 -1.72 -13.03 8.91
CA HIS A 48 -2.43 -13.63 10.04
C HIS A 48 -2.48 -12.72 11.25
N GLU A 49 -1.35 -12.11 11.64
CA GLU A 49 -1.27 -11.17 12.76
C GLU A 49 -2.08 -9.89 12.54
N ALA A 50 -2.15 -9.44 11.29
CA ALA A 50 -3.01 -8.31 10.89
C ALA A 50 -4.50 -8.69 10.82
N GLY A 51 -4.85 -9.97 11.04
CA GLY A 51 -6.22 -10.47 11.06
C GLY A 51 -6.84 -10.66 9.67
N PHE A 52 -6.02 -10.84 8.64
CA PHE A 52 -6.49 -11.15 7.29
C PHE A 52 -6.82 -12.64 7.14
N ALA A 53 -7.95 -12.93 6.49
CA ALA A 53 -8.40 -14.30 6.25
C ALA A 53 -7.48 -15.08 5.27
N SER A 54 -6.77 -14.37 4.39
CA SER A 54 -5.89 -14.97 3.37
C SER A 54 -4.47 -14.45 3.49
N GLY A 55 -3.51 -15.39 3.47
CA GLY A 55 -2.08 -15.09 3.47
C GLY A 55 -1.58 -14.34 2.24
N ASN A 56 -2.32 -14.40 1.12
CA ASN A 56 -1.91 -13.78 -0.15
C ASN A 56 -2.21 -12.27 -0.20
N LEU A 57 -2.98 -11.74 0.74
CA LEU A 57 -3.38 -10.32 0.73
C LEU A 57 -2.16 -9.39 0.82
N ILE A 58 -1.11 -9.77 1.56
CA ILE A 58 0.13 -8.99 1.62
C ILE A 58 0.78 -8.87 0.23
N SER A 59 0.80 -9.95 -0.55
CA SER A 59 1.32 -9.91 -1.92
C SER A 59 0.47 -9.00 -2.82
N MET A 60 -0.86 -9.03 -2.67
CA MET A 60 -1.75 -8.14 -3.41
C MET A 60 -1.54 -6.67 -3.07
N PHE A 61 -1.34 -6.33 -1.79
CA PHE A 61 -1.08 -4.95 -1.38
C PHE A 61 0.28 -4.43 -1.89
N LYS A 62 1.33 -5.28 -1.84
CA LYS A 62 2.67 -4.94 -2.35
C LYS A 62 2.71 -4.68 -3.85
N SER A 63 1.96 -5.48 -4.59
CA SER A 63 1.84 -5.37 -6.05
C SER A 63 0.85 -4.29 -6.47
N GLY A 64 0.05 -3.76 -5.53
CA GLY A 64 -0.98 -2.77 -5.78
C GLY A 64 -2.26 -3.33 -6.41
N ALA A 65 -2.45 -4.64 -6.42
CA ALA A 65 -3.66 -5.28 -6.93
C ALA A 65 -4.91 -4.98 -6.08
N SER A 66 -4.69 -4.64 -4.80
CA SER A 66 -5.71 -4.20 -3.86
C SER A 66 -5.17 -3.08 -2.99
N LYS A 67 -6.05 -2.16 -2.57
CA LYS A 67 -5.76 -1.21 -1.51
C LYS A 67 -5.77 -1.89 -0.14
N ILE A 68 -5.17 -1.23 0.85
CA ILE A 68 -5.26 -1.66 2.25
C ILE A 68 -6.67 -1.32 2.76
N PRO A 69 -7.32 -2.19 3.56
CA PRO A 69 -8.53 -1.82 4.27
C PRO A 69 -8.21 -0.87 5.43
N LEU A 70 -8.84 0.32 5.45
CA LEU A 70 -8.62 1.35 6.48
C LEU A 70 -8.82 0.82 7.92
N ASP A 71 -9.78 -0.08 8.12
CA ASP A 71 -10.07 -0.72 9.42
C ASP A 71 -8.92 -1.63 9.90
N ARG A 72 -8.06 -2.07 8.98
CA ARG A 72 -6.94 -2.98 9.26
C ARG A 72 -5.61 -2.29 9.44
N VAL A 73 -5.51 -1.00 9.11
CA VAL A 73 -4.27 -0.22 9.25
C VAL A 73 -3.60 -0.37 10.63
N PRO A 74 -4.31 -0.28 11.78
CA PRO A 74 -3.66 -0.42 13.08
C PRO A 74 -3.04 -1.81 13.31
N ALA A 75 -3.74 -2.88 12.91
CA ALA A 75 -3.25 -4.25 13.08
C ALA A 75 -2.10 -4.55 12.12
N LEU A 76 -2.23 -4.13 10.86
CA LEU A 76 -1.19 -4.26 9.86
C LEU A 76 0.09 -3.52 10.25
N ALA A 77 -0.03 -2.27 10.72
CA ALA A 77 1.12 -1.50 11.17
C ALA A 77 1.90 -2.18 12.31
N ARG A 78 1.19 -2.76 13.30
CA ARG A 78 1.83 -3.55 14.37
C ARG A 78 2.55 -4.78 13.82
N SER A 79 1.93 -5.53 12.92
CA SER A 79 2.55 -6.71 12.29
C SER A 79 3.79 -6.36 11.45
N LEU A 80 3.81 -5.15 10.89
CA LEU A 80 4.90 -4.58 10.11
C LEU A 80 5.92 -3.80 10.94
N GLU A 81 5.79 -3.77 12.27
CA GLU A 81 6.71 -3.08 13.17
C GLU A 81 6.88 -1.60 12.78
N THR A 82 5.79 -0.94 12.39
CA THR A 82 5.75 0.46 11.97
C THR A 82 4.68 1.26 12.72
N ALA A 83 4.79 2.58 12.68
CA ALA A 83 3.82 3.47 13.30
C ALA A 83 2.46 3.41 12.56
N PRO A 84 1.34 3.14 13.25
CA PRO A 84 0.00 3.14 12.64
C PRO A 84 -0.36 4.44 11.94
N ALA A 85 0.04 5.58 12.51
CA ALA A 85 -0.28 6.88 11.95
C ALA A 85 0.46 7.13 10.62
N PHE A 86 1.73 6.71 10.51
CA PHE A 86 2.45 6.71 9.25
C PHE A 86 1.75 5.88 8.17
N LEU A 87 1.40 4.63 8.48
CA LEU A 87 0.72 3.76 7.51
C LEU A 87 -0.65 4.32 7.09
N MET A 88 -1.39 4.93 8.03
CA MET A 88 -2.67 5.58 7.75
C MET A 88 -2.53 6.73 6.75
N ARG A 89 -1.49 7.58 6.89
CA ARG A 89 -1.24 8.67 5.93
C ARG A 89 -1.05 8.14 4.50
N LEU A 90 -0.36 7.02 4.35
CA LEU A 90 -0.15 6.40 3.03
C LEU A 90 -1.42 5.75 2.49
N ASP A 91 -2.21 5.09 3.36
CA ASP A 91 -3.44 4.40 2.95
C ASP A 91 -4.57 5.39 2.58
N LEU A 92 -4.65 6.54 3.23
CA LEU A 92 -5.61 7.59 2.87
C LEU A 92 -5.48 8.01 1.40
N GLU A 93 -4.25 8.10 0.88
CA GLU A 93 -4.04 8.38 -0.55
C GLU A 93 -4.66 7.31 -1.46
N GLN A 94 -4.57 6.03 -1.10
CA GLN A 94 -5.22 4.94 -1.86
C GLN A 94 -6.74 4.95 -1.68
N ALA A 95 -7.23 5.31 -0.49
CA ALA A 95 -8.63 5.20 -0.12
C ALA A 95 -9.50 6.31 -0.70
N VAL A 96 -9.01 7.56 -0.68
CA VAL A 96 -9.77 8.75 -1.08
C VAL A 96 -9.09 9.58 -2.18
N GLY A 97 -7.89 9.20 -2.60
CA GLY A 97 -7.09 9.95 -3.56
C GLY A 97 -6.23 11.04 -2.91
N LYS A 98 -5.15 11.41 -3.60
CA LYS A 98 -4.11 12.32 -3.08
C LYS A 98 -4.63 13.68 -2.60
N THR A 99 -5.51 14.32 -3.37
CA THR A 99 -6.00 15.66 -3.01
C THR A 99 -6.92 15.61 -1.79
N ALA A 100 -7.82 14.63 -1.73
CA ALA A 100 -8.71 14.46 -0.59
C ALA A 100 -7.94 14.04 0.66
N SER A 101 -6.93 13.18 0.53
CA SER A 101 -6.10 12.78 1.68
C SER A 101 -5.35 13.97 2.27
N VAL A 102 -4.78 14.86 1.44
CA VAL A 102 -4.14 16.10 1.92
C VAL A 102 -5.14 16.97 2.68
N ALA A 103 -6.31 17.24 2.11
CA ALA A 103 -7.33 18.05 2.78
C ALA A 103 -7.78 17.44 4.13
N MET A 104 -7.94 16.11 4.20
CA MET A 104 -8.27 15.42 5.46
C MET A 104 -7.15 15.56 6.49
N LEU A 105 -5.89 15.46 6.09
CA LEU A 105 -4.74 15.62 6.98
C LEU A 105 -4.58 17.06 7.47
N GLU A 106 -4.94 18.06 6.65
CA GLU A 106 -4.97 19.47 7.07
C GLU A 106 -6.07 19.73 8.11
N VAL A 107 -7.28 19.17 7.90
CA VAL A 107 -8.43 19.39 8.78
C VAL A 107 -8.30 18.64 10.10
N PHE A 108 -7.91 17.36 10.07
CA PHE A 108 -7.76 16.54 11.27
C PHE A 108 -6.41 16.74 11.97
N GLY A 109 -5.49 17.46 11.34
CA GLY A 109 -4.07 17.44 11.68
C GLY A 109 -3.39 16.16 11.21
N THR A 110 -2.08 16.26 10.99
CA THR A 110 -1.28 15.11 10.56
C THR A 110 -1.28 14.03 11.66
N PRO A 111 -1.87 12.84 11.42
CA PRO A 111 -1.86 11.76 12.38
C PRO A 111 -0.41 11.40 12.65
N THR A 112 0.07 11.60 13.88
CA THR A 112 1.43 11.27 14.30
C THR A 112 1.34 10.55 15.63
N THR A 113 1.99 9.40 15.72
CA THR A 113 2.15 8.65 16.97
C THR A 113 3.19 9.31 17.87
N LEU A 114 3.15 9.03 19.18
CA LEU A 114 4.10 9.61 20.14
C LEU A 114 5.56 9.34 19.76
N ASN A 115 5.85 8.16 19.23
CA ASN A 115 7.20 7.75 18.83
C ASN A 115 7.75 8.51 17.62
N GLU A 116 6.90 9.23 16.87
CA GLU A 116 7.29 10.05 15.71
C GLU A 116 7.51 11.54 16.08
N ARG A 117 7.30 11.93 17.35
CA ARG A 117 7.43 13.33 17.82
C ARG A 117 8.80 13.64 18.44
N ALA A 118 9.68 12.65 18.56
CA ALA A 118 10.98 12.74 19.23
C ALA A 118 12.10 13.15 18.27
#